data_AF-A0A2T5XVU1-F1
#
_entry.id   AF-A0A2T5XVU1-F1
#
_cell.length_a   1.000
_cell.length_b   1.000
_cell.length_c   1.000
_cell.angle_alpha   90.00
_cell.angle_beta   90.00
_cell.angle_gamma   90.00
#
_symmetry.space_group_name_H-M   'P 1'
#
loop_
_entity.id
_entity.type
_entity.pdbx_description
1 polymer ?
#
loop_
_entity_poly.entity_id
_entity_poly.type
_entity_poly.pdbx_seq_one_letter_code
_entity_poly.pdbx_strand_id
1 'polypeptide(L)'
;MMNFLKNLQNMMGGSAEDMQKQMEQMQQQIDAAMGGNEKRGWQPDEGVYYAKGEYDNAVEYNNEIVCITNGCLDEMDEMNDAMDDNDFNRAEEVRLQWIEDIVAFKEEVHKLGAYKGDTLLLDAAIKFFDNYDALMKDGYKTLIQMRLKGLRGTPEEQAQLKKNNAFIQKFTDKFNEVSDVFIERYEDEDYDDEDE
;
A
#
# COMPACT_ATOMS: atom_id res chain seq x y z
N MET A 1 -17.17 28.25 25.40
CA MET A 1 -17.56 27.50 24.18
C MET A 1 -18.53 28.29 23.30
N MET A 2 -19.68 28.78 23.80
CA MET A 2 -20.64 29.55 22.99
C MET A 2 -20.11 30.90 22.44
N ASN A 3 -19.20 31.59 23.14
CA ASN A 3 -18.63 32.85 22.64
C ASN A 3 -17.59 32.67 21.51
N PHE A 4 -16.95 31.50 21.43
CA PHE A 4 -16.00 31.19 20.35
C PHE A 4 -16.75 30.86 19.05
N LEU A 5 -17.83 30.07 19.17
CA LEU A 5 -18.72 29.74 18.05
C LEU A 5 -19.44 30.98 17.49
N LYS A 6 -19.92 31.90 18.35
CA LYS A 6 -20.54 33.16 17.89
C LYS A 6 -19.57 34.11 17.18
N ASN A 7 -18.30 34.16 17.62
CA ASN A 7 -17.29 34.98 16.95
C ASN A 7 -16.87 34.39 15.60
N LEU A 8 -16.84 33.06 15.46
CA LEU A 8 -16.65 32.40 14.16
C LEU A 8 -17.86 32.66 13.23
N GLN A 9 -19.08 32.55 13.75
CA GLN A 9 -20.32 32.74 12.99
C GLN A 9 -20.47 34.18 12.43
N ASN A 10 -19.93 35.18 13.15
CA ASN A 10 -19.87 36.57 12.69
C ASN A 10 -18.74 36.86 11.70
N MET A 11 -17.67 36.05 11.67
CA MET A 11 -16.54 36.23 10.73
C MET A 11 -16.74 35.48 9.40
N MET A 12 -17.55 34.43 9.37
CA MET A 12 -17.77 33.55 8.20
C MET A 12 -19.26 33.47 7.86
N GLY A 13 -19.91 34.63 7.68
CA GLY A 13 -21.36 34.79 7.58
C GLY A 13 -22.08 33.66 6.81
N GLY A 14 -22.82 32.84 7.56
CA GLY A 14 -23.62 31.72 7.05
C GLY A 14 -24.34 30.99 8.19
N SER A 15 -25.48 30.37 7.89
CA SER A 15 -26.17 29.45 8.81
C SER A 15 -25.34 28.18 9.06
N ALA A 16 -25.69 27.37 10.06
CA ALA A 16 -24.97 26.11 10.31
C ALA A 16 -25.02 25.14 9.11
N GLU A 17 -26.11 25.17 8.33
CA GLU A 17 -26.24 24.42 7.07
C GLU A 17 -25.28 24.96 5.99
N ASP A 18 -25.07 26.28 5.94
CA ASP A 18 -24.13 26.88 4.98
C ASP A 18 -22.70 26.47 5.29
N MET A 19 -22.31 26.41 6.58
CA MET A 19 -20.99 25.90 6.97
C MET A 19 -20.82 24.41 6.66
N GLN A 20 -21.85 23.59 6.85
CA GLN A 20 -21.79 22.17 6.51
C GLN A 20 -21.64 21.98 4.99
N LYS A 21 -22.43 22.70 4.18
CA LYS A 21 -22.26 22.71 2.72
C LYS A 21 -20.90 23.22 2.30
N GLN A 22 -20.35 24.21 2.99
CA GLN A 22 -19.03 24.76 2.68
C GLN A 22 -17.91 23.79 3.05
N MET A 23 -18.05 23.01 4.12
CA MET A 23 -17.14 21.91 4.45
C MET A 23 -17.27 20.75 3.44
N GLU A 24 -18.48 20.38 3.03
CA GLU A 24 -18.68 19.36 1.98
C GLU A 24 -18.10 19.82 0.63
N GLN A 25 -18.27 21.09 0.27
CA GLN A 25 -17.65 21.66 -0.93
C GLN A 25 -16.14 21.75 -0.81
N MET A 26 -15.60 22.07 0.37
CA MET A 26 -14.16 22.07 0.62
C MET A 26 -13.60 20.66 0.56
N GLN A 27 -14.30 19.66 1.10
CA GLN A 27 -13.93 18.25 0.98
C GLN A 27 -13.98 17.81 -0.48
N GLN A 28 -15.05 18.13 -1.22
CA GLN A 28 -15.12 17.85 -2.67
C GLN A 28 -14.03 18.58 -3.47
N GLN A 29 -13.64 19.80 -3.08
CA GLN A 29 -12.53 20.52 -3.70
C GLN A 29 -11.18 19.94 -3.32
N ILE A 30 -11.01 19.41 -2.11
CA ILE A 30 -9.82 18.67 -1.69
C ILE A 30 -9.78 17.33 -2.45
N ASP A 31 -10.89 16.60 -2.52
CA ASP A 31 -11.01 15.35 -3.28
C ASP A 31 -10.82 15.58 -4.79
N ALA A 32 -11.20 16.74 -5.33
CA ALA A 32 -10.95 17.12 -6.73
C ALA A 32 -9.54 17.69 -6.96
N ALA A 33 -8.94 18.32 -5.94
CA ALA A 33 -7.56 18.82 -5.98
C ALA A 33 -6.53 17.71 -5.73
N MET A 34 -6.91 16.66 -5.00
CA MET A 34 -6.16 15.41 -4.84
C MET A 34 -6.52 14.41 -5.96
N GLY A 35 -7.76 14.38 -6.45
CA GLY A 35 -8.26 13.48 -7.49
C GLY A 35 -8.22 14.03 -8.92
N GLY A 36 -7.31 14.95 -9.22
CA GLY A 36 -7.05 15.40 -10.59
C GLY A 36 -6.03 14.50 -11.28
N ASN A 37 -6.47 13.56 -12.13
CA ASN A 37 -5.64 12.64 -12.92
C ASN A 37 -4.89 11.53 -12.15
N GLU A 38 -5.48 10.95 -11.11
CA GLU A 38 -5.01 9.62 -10.68
C GLU A 38 -5.45 8.60 -11.71
N LYS A 39 -4.49 8.02 -12.43
CA LYS A 39 -4.74 6.87 -13.31
C LYS A 39 -5.34 5.75 -12.47
N ARG A 40 -6.33 5.05 -13.02
CA ARG A 40 -7.13 4.03 -12.33
C ARG A 40 -7.52 2.93 -13.31
N GLY A 41 -7.43 1.68 -12.87
CA GLY A 41 -7.57 0.51 -13.72
C GLY A 41 -6.46 0.41 -14.77
N TRP A 42 -6.70 -0.44 -15.77
CA TRP A 42 -5.76 -0.70 -16.86
C TRP A 42 -5.52 0.54 -17.73
N GLN A 43 -4.25 0.91 -17.91
CA GLN A 43 -3.81 2.00 -18.79
C GLN A 43 -3.14 1.40 -20.05
N PRO A 44 -3.83 1.35 -21.20
CA PRO A 44 -3.35 0.65 -22.39
C PRO A 44 -2.14 1.31 -23.06
N ASP A 45 -1.97 2.62 -22.87
CA ASP A 45 -0.83 3.40 -23.36
C ASP A 45 0.45 3.14 -22.56
N GLU A 46 0.33 2.70 -21.31
CA GLU A 46 1.46 2.43 -20.42
C GLU A 46 1.70 0.94 -20.20
N GLY A 47 0.69 0.10 -20.46
CA GLY A 47 0.73 -1.32 -20.15
C GLY A 47 0.77 -1.59 -18.65
N VAL A 48 0.21 -0.70 -17.84
CA VAL A 48 0.25 -0.74 -16.37
C VAL A 48 -1.17 -0.63 -15.81
N TYR A 49 -1.42 -1.33 -14.71
CA TYR A 49 -2.65 -1.24 -13.94
C TYR A 49 -2.44 -0.35 -12.71
N TYR A 50 -3.39 0.53 -12.43
CA TYR A 50 -3.43 1.33 -11.19
C TYR A 50 -4.64 0.92 -10.37
N ALA A 51 -4.48 0.71 -9.07
CA ALA A 51 -5.59 0.38 -8.18
C ALA A 51 -6.70 1.43 -8.27
N LYS A 52 -7.91 0.99 -8.59
CA LYS A 52 -9.14 1.79 -8.59
C LYS A 52 -10.01 1.51 -7.35
N GLY A 53 -9.72 0.44 -6.58
CA GLY A 53 -10.42 0.09 -5.34
C GLY A 53 -11.71 -0.70 -5.54
N GLU A 54 -11.97 -1.16 -6.76
CA GLU A 54 -13.09 -2.00 -7.16
C GLU A 54 -12.66 -2.90 -8.32
N TYR A 55 -13.44 -3.95 -8.62
CA TYR A 55 -13.09 -4.93 -9.63
C TYR A 55 -14.33 -5.51 -10.29
N ASP A 56 -14.25 -5.75 -11.59
CA ASP A 56 -15.36 -6.30 -12.38
C ASP A 56 -15.22 -7.82 -12.59
N ASN A 57 -13.99 -8.33 -12.61
CA ASN A 57 -13.67 -9.74 -12.86
C ASN A 57 -12.44 -10.21 -12.06
N ALA A 58 -12.06 -11.48 -12.23
CA ALA A 58 -10.94 -12.09 -11.52
C ALA A 58 -9.60 -11.45 -11.88
N VAL A 59 -9.41 -11.09 -13.15
CA VAL A 59 -8.19 -10.43 -13.62
C VAL A 59 -8.02 -9.07 -12.95
N GLU A 60 -9.06 -8.26 -12.92
CA GLU A 60 -9.04 -6.97 -12.23
C GLU A 60 -8.86 -7.14 -10.72
N TYR A 61 -9.54 -8.10 -10.08
CA TYR A 61 -9.34 -8.37 -8.65
C TYR A 61 -7.89 -8.74 -8.32
N ASN A 62 -7.28 -9.59 -9.13
CA ASN A 62 -5.87 -9.94 -8.97
C ASN A 62 -4.97 -8.70 -9.15
N ASN A 63 -5.24 -7.89 -10.17
CA ASN A 63 -4.47 -6.68 -10.45
C ASN A 63 -4.60 -5.62 -9.35
N GLU A 64 -5.79 -5.44 -8.76
CA GLU A 64 -6.00 -4.60 -7.58
C GLU A 64 -5.11 -5.05 -6.43
N ILE A 65 -5.18 -6.33 -6.07
CA ILE A 65 -4.38 -6.89 -4.97
C ILE A 65 -2.88 -6.75 -5.25
N VAL A 66 -2.42 -7.08 -6.46
CA VAL A 66 -1.01 -6.94 -6.84
C VAL A 66 -0.57 -5.48 -6.79
N CYS A 67 -1.38 -4.55 -7.30
CA CYS A 67 -1.07 -3.12 -7.27
C CYS A 67 -0.93 -2.60 -5.84
N ILE A 68 -1.84 -2.97 -4.93
CA ILE A 68 -1.75 -2.57 -3.52
C ILE A 68 -0.48 -3.16 -2.89
N THR A 69 -0.14 -4.43 -3.15
CA THR A 69 1.11 -5.03 -2.64
C THR A 69 2.38 -4.39 -3.20
N ASN A 70 2.32 -3.87 -4.42
CA ASN A 70 3.43 -3.14 -5.05
C ASN A 70 3.70 -1.78 -4.38
N GLY A 71 2.80 -1.26 -3.53
CA GLY A 71 3.10 -0.08 -2.70
C GLY A 71 4.34 -0.28 -1.81
N CYS A 72 4.67 -1.53 -1.47
CA CYS A 72 5.92 -1.85 -0.77
C CYS A 72 7.20 -1.62 -1.61
N LEU A 73 7.11 -1.47 -2.93
CA LEU A 73 8.28 -1.22 -3.80
C LEU A 73 8.77 0.21 -3.66
N ASP A 74 7.85 1.19 -3.59
CA ASP A 74 8.22 2.60 -3.39
C ASP A 74 8.94 2.79 -2.04
N GLU A 75 8.41 2.20 -0.98
CA GLU A 75 9.03 2.17 0.36
C GLU A 75 10.40 1.49 0.36
N MET A 76 10.55 0.41 -0.43
CA MET A 76 11.82 -0.28 -0.59
C MET A 76 12.86 0.58 -1.28
N ASP A 77 12.46 1.32 -2.32
CA ASP A 77 13.33 2.23 -3.05
C ASP A 77 13.79 3.39 -2.16
N GLU A 78 12.89 4.00 -1.37
CA GLU A 78 13.25 5.04 -0.40
C GLU A 78 14.20 4.52 0.70
N MET A 79 13.94 3.32 1.21
CA MET A 79 14.81 2.66 2.19
C MET A 79 16.20 2.41 1.62
N ASN A 80 16.28 1.90 0.39
CA ASN A 80 17.55 1.62 -0.29
C ASN A 80 18.34 2.91 -0.53
N ASP A 81 17.69 3.96 -1.01
CA ASP A 81 18.29 5.29 -1.23
C ASP A 81 18.90 5.83 0.08
N ALA A 82 18.14 5.86 1.17
CA ALA A 82 18.63 6.30 2.47
C ALA A 82 19.80 5.44 2.99
N MET A 83 19.71 4.12 2.82
CA MET A 83 20.72 3.16 3.27
C MET A 83 22.02 3.25 2.45
N ASP A 84 21.94 3.57 1.16
CA ASP A 84 23.11 3.74 0.30
C ASP A 84 23.82 5.06 0.54
N ASP A 85 23.07 6.13 0.79
CA ASP A 85 23.59 7.44 1.21
C ASP A 85 24.24 7.43 2.60
N ASN A 86 24.10 6.33 3.35
CA ASN A 86 24.46 6.22 4.77
C ASN A 86 23.66 7.16 5.67
N ASP A 87 22.50 7.65 5.22
CA ASP A 87 21.57 8.41 6.04
C ASP A 87 20.69 7.45 6.85
N PHE A 88 21.29 6.90 7.91
CA PHE A 88 20.61 5.91 8.74
C PHE A 88 19.51 6.50 9.64
N ASN A 89 19.48 7.83 9.80
CA ASN A 89 18.36 8.49 10.47
C ASN A 89 17.16 8.54 9.52
N ARG A 90 17.36 8.96 8.26
CA ARG A 90 16.33 8.88 7.23
C ARG A 90 15.87 7.44 7.02
N ALA A 91 16.77 6.46 7.01
CA ALA A 91 16.38 5.05 6.90
C ALA A 91 15.48 4.59 8.06
N GLU A 92 15.70 5.10 9.29
CA GLU A 92 14.81 4.80 10.42
C GLU A 92 13.46 5.51 10.29
N GLU A 93 13.41 6.72 9.73
CA GLU A 93 12.18 7.43 9.41
C GLU A 93 11.35 6.65 8.37
N VAL A 94 11.96 6.25 7.25
CA VAL A 94 11.33 5.39 6.23
C VAL A 94 10.84 4.08 6.85
N ARG A 95 11.63 3.44 7.72
CA ARG A 95 11.21 2.20 8.41
C ARG A 95 9.93 2.38 9.23
N LEU A 96 9.77 3.53 9.88
CA LEU A 96 8.61 3.84 10.71
C LEU A 96 7.41 4.19 9.83
N GLN A 97 7.61 4.97 8.78
CA GLN A 97 6.60 5.32 7.80
C GLN A 97 6.04 4.07 7.12
N TRP A 98 6.91 3.18 6.62
CA TRP A 98 6.49 1.91 6.01
C TRP A 98 5.64 1.04 6.96
N ILE A 99 5.87 1.07 8.28
CA ILE A 99 4.99 0.36 9.24
C ILE A 99 3.58 0.96 9.26
N GLU A 100 3.46 2.29 9.15
CA GLU A 100 2.18 2.99 9.06
C GLU A 100 1.50 2.71 7.72
N ASP A 101 2.24 2.74 6.60
CA ASP A 101 1.68 2.48 5.27
C ASP A 101 1.21 1.03 5.11
N ILE A 102 1.90 0.07 5.74
CA ILE A 102 1.43 -1.32 5.82
C ILE A 102 0.03 -1.41 6.45
N VAL A 103 -0.30 -0.55 7.43
CA VAL A 103 -1.66 -0.52 7.99
C VAL A 103 -2.65 -0.04 6.93
N ALA A 104 -2.33 1.03 6.21
CA ALA A 104 -3.17 1.57 5.15
C ALA A 104 -3.39 0.56 4.01
N PHE A 105 -2.33 -0.09 3.52
CA PHE A 105 -2.43 -1.10 2.47
C PHE A 105 -3.30 -2.29 2.89
N LYS A 106 -3.19 -2.74 4.14
CA LYS A 106 -4.06 -3.80 4.67
C LYS A 106 -5.52 -3.36 4.72
N GLU A 107 -5.80 -2.11 5.06
CA GLU A 107 -7.16 -1.58 5.01
C GLU A 107 -7.72 -1.55 3.59
N GLU A 108 -6.91 -1.19 2.59
CA GLU A 108 -7.30 -1.22 1.18
C GLU A 108 -7.63 -2.64 0.71
N VAL A 109 -6.77 -3.62 1.01
CA VAL A 109 -7.05 -5.04 0.72
C VAL A 109 -8.33 -5.51 1.40
N HIS A 110 -8.56 -5.13 2.66
CA HIS A 110 -9.80 -5.50 3.36
C HIS A 110 -11.05 -4.86 2.75
N LYS A 111 -10.96 -3.65 2.18
CA LYS A 111 -12.09 -3.00 1.51
C LYS A 111 -12.52 -3.71 0.23
N LEU A 112 -11.58 -4.32 -0.50
CA LEU A 112 -11.90 -5.14 -1.68
C LEU A 112 -12.77 -6.35 -1.30
N GLY A 113 -12.49 -6.98 -0.15
CA GLY A 113 -13.24 -8.15 0.30
C GLY A 113 -12.95 -9.40 -0.52
N ALA A 114 -13.69 -10.47 -0.26
CA ALA A 114 -13.47 -11.77 -0.90
C ALA A 114 -14.00 -11.80 -2.34
N TYR A 115 -13.24 -12.35 -3.28
CA TYR A 115 -13.70 -12.57 -4.64
C TYR A 115 -14.66 -13.77 -4.68
N LYS A 116 -15.96 -13.53 -4.91
CA LYS A 116 -17.01 -14.57 -4.92
C LYS A 116 -17.00 -15.48 -3.66
N GLY A 117 -16.57 -14.93 -2.52
CA GLY A 117 -16.42 -15.66 -1.26
C GLY A 117 -15.11 -16.43 -1.09
N ASP A 118 -14.22 -16.44 -2.09
CA ASP A 118 -12.86 -16.95 -1.97
C ASP A 118 -11.94 -15.88 -1.36
N THR A 119 -11.31 -16.20 -0.23
CA THR A 119 -10.39 -15.30 0.48
C THR A 119 -8.92 -15.60 0.18
N LEU A 120 -8.60 -16.61 -0.64
CA LEU A 120 -7.24 -17.13 -0.80
C LEU A 120 -6.22 -16.03 -1.12
N LEU A 121 -6.49 -15.22 -2.14
CA LEU A 121 -5.58 -14.16 -2.57
C LEU A 121 -5.58 -12.96 -1.60
N LEU A 122 -6.73 -12.64 -1.01
CA LEU A 122 -6.85 -11.60 0.03
C LEU A 122 -6.00 -11.96 1.25
N ASP A 123 -6.16 -13.17 1.76
CA ASP A 123 -5.42 -13.68 2.92
C ASP A 123 -3.91 -13.74 2.62
N ALA A 124 -3.53 -14.09 1.39
CA ALA A 124 -2.14 -14.05 0.96
C ALA A 124 -1.55 -12.64 0.94
N ALA A 125 -2.29 -11.64 0.46
CA ALA A 125 -1.88 -10.24 0.48
C ALA A 125 -1.73 -9.72 1.92
N ILE A 126 -2.70 -10.00 2.79
CA ILE A 126 -2.60 -9.67 4.22
C ILE A 126 -1.37 -10.32 4.85
N LYS A 127 -1.08 -11.58 4.49
CA LYS A 127 0.10 -12.28 5.01
C LYS A 127 1.42 -11.70 4.48
N PHE A 128 1.44 -11.25 3.23
CA PHE A 128 2.56 -10.53 2.62
C PHE A 128 2.89 -9.27 3.43
N PHE A 129 1.89 -8.45 3.74
CA PHE A 129 2.05 -7.26 4.57
C PHE A 129 2.49 -7.57 6.01
N ASP A 130 1.93 -8.62 6.64
CA ASP A 130 2.37 -9.05 7.97
C ASP A 130 3.87 -9.44 8.00
N ASN A 131 4.39 -10.01 6.91
CA ASN A 131 5.80 -10.36 6.83
C ASN A 131 6.68 -9.11 6.68
N TYR A 132 6.26 -8.11 5.90
CA TYR A 132 6.94 -6.82 5.84
C TYR A 132 6.91 -6.10 7.20
N ASP A 133 5.79 -6.09 7.90
CA ASP A 133 5.66 -5.49 9.24
C ASP A 133 6.66 -6.12 10.23
N ALA A 134 6.72 -7.47 10.25
CA ALA A 134 7.69 -8.19 11.06
C ALA A 134 9.13 -7.86 10.66
N LEU A 135 9.41 -7.74 9.36
CA LEU A 135 10.71 -7.38 8.84
C LEU A 135 11.12 -5.95 9.23
N MET A 136 10.20 -4.98 9.21
CA MET A 136 10.46 -3.60 9.64
C MET A 136 10.65 -3.50 11.15
N LYS A 137 9.92 -4.29 11.94
CA LYS A 137 10.03 -4.26 13.41
C LYS A 137 11.31 -4.91 13.95
N ASP A 138 11.89 -5.85 13.20
CA ASP A 138 13.09 -6.59 13.61
C ASP A 138 14.24 -6.50 12.60
N GLY A 139 14.07 -7.05 11.40
CA GLY A 139 15.13 -7.23 10.41
C GLY A 139 15.80 -5.93 9.95
N TYR A 140 15.05 -4.96 9.45
CA TYR A 140 15.60 -3.66 9.02
C TYR A 140 16.03 -2.81 10.20
N LYS A 141 15.29 -2.83 11.31
CA LYS A 141 15.68 -2.14 12.54
C LYS A 141 17.06 -2.59 13.03
N THR A 142 17.30 -3.90 13.05
CA THR A 142 18.60 -4.48 13.42
C THR A 142 19.68 -4.05 12.44
N LEU A 143 19.41 -4.13 11.13
CA LEU A 143 20.36 -3.74 10.09
C LEU A 143 20.79 -2.26 10.21
N ILE A 144 19.83 -1.34 10.38
CA ILE A 144 20.07 0.09 10.58
C ILE A 144 20.90 0.32 11.85
N GLN A 145 20.56 -0.33 12.96
CA GLN A 145 21.33 -0.21 14.21
C GLN A 145 22.77 -0.72 14.09
N MET A 146 23.01 -1.76 13.31
CA MET A 146 24.37 -2.23 13.03
C MET A 146 25.16 -1.21 12.22
N ARG A 147 24.53 -0.62 11.19
CA ARG A 147 25.16 0.40 10.35
C ARG A 147 25.43 1.71 11.10
N LEU A 148 24.53 2.14 11.98
CA LEU A 148 24.75 3.26 12.92
C LEU A 148 25.97 3.05 13.83
N LYS A 149 26.31 1.79 14.15
CA LYS A 149 27.50 1.43 14.93
C LYS A 149 28.76 1.28 14.08
N GLY A 150 28.70 1.60 12.79
CA GLY A 150 29.83 1.48 11.87
C GLY A 150 30.14 0.06 11.43
N LEU A 151 29.17 -0.87 11.52
CA LEU A 151 29.37 -2.28 11.15
C LEU A 151 29.04 -2.58 9.68
N ARG A 152 28.89 -1.57 8.81
CA ARG A 152 28.60 -1.78 7.39
C ARG A 152 29.70 -2.66 6.77
N GLY A 153 29.30 -3.77 6.14
CA GLY A 153 30.22 -4.68 5.47
C GLY A 153 30.94 -5.68 6.38
N THR A 154 30.68 -5.70 7.70
CA THR A 154 31.20 -6.78 8.55
C THR A 154 30.45 -8.09 8.27
N PRO A 155 31.06 -9.26 8.58
CA PRO A 155 30.39 -10.54 8.38
C PRO A 155 29.03 -10.64 9.09
N GLU A 156 28.90 -10.04 10.26
CA GLU A 156 27.67 -10.03 11.05
C GLU A 156 26.57 -9.21 10.36
N GLU A 157 26.90 -8.01 9.87
CA GLU A 157 25.93 -7.13 9.18
C GLU A 157 25.51 -7.75 7.84
N GLN A 158 26.45 -8.32 7.10
CA GLN A 158 26.16 -9.03 5.85
C GLN A 158 25.30 -10.28 6.07
N ALA A 159 25.48 -10.99 7.19
CA ALA A 159 24.62 -12.10 7.57
C ALA A 159 23.18 -11.64 7.84
N GLN A 160 23.00 -10.50 8.52
CA GLN A 160 21.68 -9.91 8.75
C GLN A 160 21.04 -9.44 7.44
N LEU A 161 21.77 -8.76 6.57
CA LEU A 161 21.29 -8.34 5.24
C LEU A 161 20.83 -9.54 4.42
N LYS A 162 21.64 -10.61 4.36
CA LYS A 162 21.29 -11.85 3.66
C LYS A 162 20.04 -12.50 4.25
N LYS A 163 19.89 -12.51 5.58
CA LYS A 163 18.70 -13.02 6.26
C LYS A 163 17.44 -12.23 5.85
N ASN A 164 17.52 -10.90 5.82
CA ASN A 164 16.41 -10.04 5.38
C ASN A 164 16.02 -10.34 3.93
N ASN A 165 16.99 -10.35 3.01
CA ASN A 165 16.75 -10.59 1.58
C ASN A 165 16.14 -11.98 1.32
N ALA A 166 16.64 -13.01 2.00
CA ALA A 166 16.09 -14.36 1.89
C ALA A 166 14.65 -14.45 2.41
N PHE A 167 14.31 -13.66 3.43
CA PHE A 167 12.95 -13.61 3.96
C PHE A 167 12.00 -12.91 2.97
N ILE A 168 12.41 -11.77 2.39
CA ILE A 168 11.67 -11.04 1.35
C ILE A 168 11.37 -11.95 0.16
N GLN A 169 12.41 -12.57 -0.40
CA GLN A 169 12.27 -13.48 -1.53
C GLN A 169 11.24 -14.58 -1.22
N LYS A 170 11.39 -15.24 -0.06
CA LYS A 170 10.51 -16.35 0.32
C LYS A 170 9.03 -15.97 0.38
N PHE A 171 8.69 -14.85 1.02
CA PHE A 171 7.28 -14.48 1.12
C PHE A 171 6.73 -13.89 -0.19
N THR A 172 7.58 -13.25 -1.01
CA THR A 172 7.20 -12.73 -2.33
C THR A 172 6.91 -13.88 -3.30
N ASP A 173 7.80 -14.88 -3.35
CA ASP A 173 7.59 -16.09 -4.15
C ASP A 173 6.28 -16.78 -3.76
N LYS A 174 5.97 -16.84 -2.45
CA LYS A 174 4.74 -17.45 -1.97
C LYS A 174 3.49 -16.67 -2.36
N PHE A 175 3.54 -15.35 -2.32
CA PHE A 175 2.44 -14.50 -2.74
C PHE A 175 2.19 -14.65 -4.25
N ASN A 176 3.24 -14.61 -5.07
CA ASN A 176 3.16 -14.79 -6.51
C ASN A 176 2.56 -16.16 -6.87
N GLU A 177 2.99 -17.25 -6.21
CA GLU A 177 2.40 -18.58 -6.40
C GLU A 177 0.88 -18.59 -6.12
N VAL A 178 0.42 -17.85 -5.11
CA VAL A 178 -1.01 -17.76 -4.79
C VAL A 178 -1.77 -16.91 -5.81
N SER A 179 -1.16 -15.83 -6.32
CA SER A 179 -1.72 -15.03 -7.42
C SER A 179 -1.91 -15.88 -8.67
N ASP A 180 -0.90 -16.66 -9.06
CA ASP A 180 -0.98 -17.58 -10.21
C ASP A 180 -2.11 -18.61 -10.02
N VAL A 181 -2.16 -19.27 -8.85
CA VAL A 181 -3.22 -20.24 -8.53
C VAL A 181 -4.61 -19.62 -8.50
N PHE A 182 -4.73 -18.35 -8.09
CA PHE A 182 -6.00 -17.63 -8.10
C PHE A 182 -6.46 -17.37 -9.54
N ILE A 183 -5.58 -16.86 -10.40
CA ILE A 183 -5.91 -16.63 -11.81
C ILE A 183 -6.26 -17.96 -12.51
N GLU A 184 -5.45 -19.01 -12.38
CA GLU A 184 -5.73 -20.32 -12.99
C GLU A 184 -7.11 -20.89 -12.59
N ARG A 185 -7.61 -20.53 -11.39
CA ARG A 185 -8.93 -20.97 -10.92
C ARG A 185 -10.09 -20.25 -11.58
N TYR A 186 -9.90 -19.00 -12.00
CA TYR A 186 -10.97 -18.09 -12.44
C TYR A 186 -10.78 -17.55 -13.87
N GLU A 187 -9.68 -17.86 -14.55
CA GLU A 187 -9.36 -17.44 -15.93
C GLU A 187 -10.33 -18.01 -16.97
N ASP A 188 -10.90 -19.19 -16.72
CA ASP A 188 -11.86 -19.86 -17.62
C ASP A 188 -13.28 -19.23 -17.58
N GLU A 189 -13.57 -18.30 -16.66
CA GLU A 189 -14.91 -17.68 -16.54
C GLU A 189 -15.17 -16.58 -17.59
N ASP A 190 -14.14 -16.12 -18.32
CA ASP A 190 -14.24 -15.01 -19.28
C ASP A 190 -14.43 -15.48 -20.75
N TYR A 191 -14.51 -16.79 -21.02
CA TYR A 191 -14.57 -17.36 -22.38
C TYR A 191 -15.90 -18.03 -22.78
N ASP A 192 -16.92 -18.04 -21.90
CA ASP A 192 -18.19 -18.73 -22.18
C ASP A 192 -19.28 -17.86 -22.86
N ASP A 193 -18.96 -16.60 -23.23
CA ASP A 193 -19.92 -15.65 -23.86
C ASP A 193 -19.66 -15.38 -25.37
N GLU A 194 -18.90 -16.23 -26.07
CA GLU A 194 -18.76 -16.19 -27.54
C GLU A 194 -19.04 -17.54 -28.20
N ASP A 195 -20.28 -18.04 -28.12
CA ASP A 195 -20.81 -19.03 -29.08
C ASP A 195 -22.36 -18.96 -29.12
N GLU A 196 -22.90 -17.99 -29.89
CA GLU A 196 -24.28 -17.98 -30.43
C GLU A 196 -24.35 -18.66 -31.81
#